data_AF-A0A2V6KPN1-F1
#
_entry.id   AF-A0A2V6KPN1-F1
#
_cell.length_a   1.000
_cell.length_b   1.000
_cell.length_c   1.000
_cell.angle_alpha   90.00
_cell.angle_beta   90.00
_cell.angle_gamma   90.00
#
_symmetry.space_group_name_H-M   'P 1'
#
loop_
_entity.id
_entity.type
_entity.pdbx_description
1 polymer ?
#
loop_
_entity_poly.entity_id
_entity_poly.type
_entity_poly.pdbx_seq_one_letter_code
_entity_poly.pdbx_strand_id
1 'polypeptide(L)'
;MTYAQRRNLALAVLAAFIAIVFLSACGTTERALPPYERPLTKTDFQNVRTTAYTHTESDHREYSNHNALGGELHAAGPAIHRAEVVARATLAYEAPRAIPVDETASYSPPLQPFSMEETSGSRRITRTTKGVTRTTHSVRRAVAVSPGRRSRGESGRPPQIGSAAADWSRWPAGTVLRLLSTGQNYRVEDYGWALSGRNTIDLYMANQREMNSWGARQETIQVLKWGDPQESLRFLQSHQNYKHIKRMVLELEGRQEEAAALR
;
A
#
# COMPACT_ATOMS: atom_id res chain seq x y z
N MET A 1 18.60 -20.29 69.16
CA MET A 1 19.17 -19.75 67.90
C MET A 1 20.24 -18.72 68.21
N THR A 2 21.47 -18.97 67.77
CA THR A 2 22.61 -18.05 67.93
C THR A 2 22.48 -16.84 67.00
N TYR A 3 23.19 -15.75 67.31
CA TYR A 3 23.17 -14.52 66.50
C TYR A 3 23.56 -14.78 65.03
N ALA A 4 24.54 -15.65 64.80
CA ALA A 4 24.97 -16.07 63.46
C ALA A 4 23.84 -16.77 62.68
N GLN A 5 23.05 -17.63 63.34
CA GLN A 5 21.91 -18.31 62.71
C GLN A 5 20.80 -17.33 62.33
N ARG A 6 20.51 -16.33 63.17
CA ARG A 6 19.50 -15.29 62.86
C ARG A 6 19.94 -14.39 61.71
N ARG A 7 21.22 -14.03 61.66
CA ARG A 7 21.80 -13.24 60.55
C ARG A 7 21.74 -14.00 59.22
N ASN A 8 22.10 -15.28 59.22
CA ASN A 8 22.08 -16.10 58.00
C ASN A 8 20.63 -16.35 57.53
N LEU A 9 19.69 -16.54 58.46
CA LEU A 9 18.26 -16.64 58.13
C LEU A 9 17.72 -15.33 57.54
N ALA A 10 18.09 -14.18 58.12
CA ALA A 10 17.68 -12.87 57.60
C ALA A 10 18.23 -12.60 56.20
N LEU A 11 19.49 -12.98 55.93
CA LEU A 11 20.10 -12.88 54.60
C LEU A 11 19.42 -13.83 53.59
N ALA A 12 19.07 -15.04 54.00
CA ALA A 12 18.35 -15.99 53.14
C ALA A 12 16.93 -15.51 52.79
N VAL A 13 16.21 -14.94 53.76
CA VAL A 13 14.88 -14.35 53.54
C VAL A 13 14.97 -13.11 52.64
N LEU A 14 15.98 -12.25 52.84
CA LEU A 14 16.21 -11.09 51.98
C LEU A 14 16.56 -11.51 50.55
N ALA A 15 17.42 -12.52 50.37
CA ALA A 15 17.76 -13.06 49.06
C ALA A 15 16.54 -13.68 48.35
N ALA A 16 15.69 -14.40 49.09
CA ALA A 16 14.45 -14.95 48.55
C ALA A 16 13.46 -13.84 48.15
N PHE A 17 13.35 -12.77 48.93
CA PHE A 17 12.50 -11.62 48.62
C PHE A 17 13.00 -10.86 47.38
N ILE A 18 14.31 -10.67 47.27
CA ILE A 18 14.95 -10.08 46.08
C ILE A 18 14.71 -10.97 44.84
N ALA A 19 14.85 -12.28 44.96
CA ALA A 19 14.58 -13.21 43.86
C ALA A 19 13.11 -13.17 43.40
N ILE A 20 12.15 -13.09 44.33
CA ILE A 20 10.72 -12.94 44.02
C ILE A 20 10.45 -11.62 43.28
N VAL A 21 11.05 -10.51 43.73
CA VAL A 21 10.91 -9.21 43.08
C VAL A 21 11.50 -9.22 41.66
N PHE A 22 12.67 -9.84 41.45
CA PHE A 22 13.28 -9.96 40.12
C PHE A 22 12.54 -10.94 39.20
N LEU A 23 11.92 -12.00 39.71
CA LEU A 23 11.07 -12.93 38.94
C LEU A 23 9.73 -12.30 38.54
N SER A 24 9.22 -11.33 39.30
CA SER A 24 7.98 -10.59 38.98
C SER A 24 8.16 -9.43 38.00
N ALA A 25 9.40 -9.14 37.55
CA ALA A 25 9.69 -8.06 36.60
C ALA A 25 9.66 -8.51 35.12
N CYS A 26 9.34 -9.77 34.81
CA CYS A 26 9.03 -10.20 33.44
C CYS A 26 7.59 -9.83 33.09
N GLY A 27 7.29 -8.52 33.10
CA GLY A 27 6.04 -7.97 32.62
C GLY A 27 6.02 -7.97 31.10
N THR A 28 5.92 -9.14 30.46
CA THR A 28 5.38 -9.20 29.10
C THR A 28 3.94 -8.73 29.22
N THR A 29 3.67 -7.47 28.91
CA THR A 29 2.31 -6.97 28.80
C THR A 29 1.59 -7.84 27.78
N GLU A 30 0.79 -8.81 28.22
CA GLU A 30 -0.10 -9.56 27.34
C GLU A 30 -1.17 -8.59 26.86
N ARG A 31 -0.83 -7.77 25.85
CA ARG A 31 -1.79 -6.92 25.17
C ARG A 31 -2.82 -7.83 24.51
N ALA A 32 -4.08 -7.66 24.88
CA ALA A 32 -5.19 -8.35 24.24
C ALA A 32 -5.16 -8.06 22.74
N LEU A 33 -5.43 -9.07 21.92
CA LEU A 33 -5.42 -8.88 20.48
C LEU A 33 -6.58 -7.99 20.05
N PRO A 34 -6.42 -7.21 18.96
CA PRO A 34 -7.51 -6.45 18.40
C PRO A 34 -8.66 -7.39 17.96
N PRO A 35 -9.89 -6.87 17.84
CA PRO A 35 -11.02 -7.63 17.31
C PRO A 35 -10.70 -8.23 15.94
N TYR A 36 -11.09 -9.48 15.74
CA TYR A 36 -10.94 -10.17 14.47
C TYR A 36 -11.97 -9.67 13.46
N GLU A 37 -11.50 -9.21 12.30
CA GLU A 37 -12.32 -8.81 11.17
C GLU A 37 -12.27 -9.88 10.09
N ARG A 38 -13.36 -10.08 9.34
CA ARG A 38 -13.36 -11.01 8.21
C ARG A 38 -12.32 -10.57 7.15
N PRO A 39 -11.44 -11.46 6.65
CA PRO A 39 -10.47 -11.11 5.63
C PRO A 39 -11.14 -10.60 4.35
N LEU A 40 -10.58 -9.55 3.76
CA LEU A 40 -11.01 -9.07 2.45
C LEU A 40 -10.65 -10.07 1.35
N THR A 41 -11.50 -10.14 0.33
CA THR A 41 -11.18 -10.90 -0.88
C THR A 41 -10.01 -10.22 -1.59
N LYS A 42 -9.00 -10.99 -1.98
CA LYS A 42 -7.84 -10.46 -2.71
C LYS A 42 -8.27 -9.96 -4.09
N THR A 43 -8.29 -8.65 -4.24
CA THR A 43 -8.60 -7.93 -5.48
C THR A 43 -7.57 -6.83 -5.73
N ASP A 44 -7.48 -6.38 -6.98
CA ASP A 44 -6.57 -5.29 -7.36
C ASP A 44 -6.96 -3.97 -6.71
N PHE A 45 -8.25 -3.76 -6.43
CA PHE A 45 -8.75 -2.57 -5.74
C PHE A 45 -9.47 -2.97 -4.46
N GLN A 46 -9.12 -2.32 -3.34
CA GLN A 46 -9.70 -2.58 -2.03
C GLN A 46 -9.91 -1.26 -1.29
N ASN A 47 -10.96 -1.19 -0.47
CA ASN A 47 -11.13 -0.12 0.51
C ASN A 47 -10.66 -0.64 1.86
N VAL A 48 -9.65 0.03 2.44
CA VAL A 48 -8.98 -0.42 3.66
C VAL A 48 -8.88 0.73 4.64
N ARG A 49 -8.84 0.41 5.93
CA ARG A 49 -8.46 1.40 6.93
C ARG A 49 -6.95 1.62 6.85
N THR A 50 -6.53 2.86 6.75
CA THR A 50 -5.11 3.22 6.89
C THR A 50 -4.88 3.99 8.17
N THR A 51 -3.77 3.69 8.83
CA THR A 51 -3.20 4.49 9.90
C THR A 51 -1.78 4.92 9.50
N ALA A 52 -1.10 5.66 10.37
CA ALA A 52 0.31 5.95 10.18
C ALA A 52 1.07 5.73 11.50
N TYR A 53 2.32 5.33 11.36
CA TYR A 53 3.27 5.15 12.45
C TYR A 53 4.61 5.79 12.10
N THR A 54 5.45 6.00 13.11
CA THR A 54 6.83 6.45 12.90
C THR A 54 7.77 5.82 13.92
N HIS A 55 9.05 5.70 13.55
CA HIS A 55 10.08 5.09 14.41
C HIS A 55 10.36 5.90 15.69
N THR A 56 9.86 7.14 15.78
CA THR A 56 10.01 7.98 16.98
C THR A 56 8.95 7.71 18.06
N GLU A 57 7.90 6.94 17.74
CA GLU A 57 6.87 6.56 18.70
C GLU A 57 7.42 5.63 19.78
N SER A 58 6.84 5.70 20.98
CA SER A 58 7.36 5.00 22.17
C SER A 58 7.44 3.49 22.00
N ASP A 59 6.49 2.90 21.27
CA ASP A 59 6.38 1.46 21.01
C ASP A 59 7.26 0.98 19.85
N HIS A 60 7.85 1.89 19.06
CA HIS A 60 8.80 1.56 17.99
C HIS A 60 10.28 1.76 18.39
N ARG A 61 10.56 2.35 19.57
CA ARG A 61 11.95 2.64 20.00
C ARG A 61 12.83 1.40 20.11
N GLU A 62 12.25 0.24 20.42
CA GLU A 62 12.97 -1.04 20.48
C GLU A 62 13.49 -1.47 19.11
N TYR A 63 12.72 -1.21 18.05
CA TYR A 63 13.02 -1.62 16.67
C TYR A 63 13.76 -0.52 15.87
N SER A 64 13.82 0.70 16.41
CA SER A 64 14.45 1.85 15.75
C SER A 64 13.86 2.05 14.34
N ASN A 65 14.68 2.39 13.36
CA ASN A 65 14.30 2.58 11.96
C ASN A 65 14.33 1.30 11.12
N HIS A 66 14.17 0.11 11.71
CA HIS A 66 14.21 -1.16 11.00
C HIS A 66 12.82 -1.78 10.84
N ASN A 67 12.59 -2.42 9.70
CA ASN A 67 11.39 -3.21 9.43
C ASN A 67 11.57 -4.68 9.85
N ALA A 68 10.47 -5.44 9.89
CA ALA A 68 10.49 -6.85 10.24
C ALA A 68 11.37 -7.72 9.30
N LEU A 69 11.63 -7.30 8.06
CA LEU A 69 12.51 -8.01 7.14
C LEU A 69 14.01 -7.69 7.34
N GLY A 70 14.35 -6.83 8.31
CA GLY A 70 15.72 -6.43 8.63
C GLY A 70 16.28 -5.30 7.75
N GLY A 71 15.44 -4.68 6.92
CA GLY A 71 15.78 -3.48 6.15
C GLY A 71 15.44 -2.19 6.91
N GLU A 72 15.80 -1.04 6.34
CA GLU A 72 15.43 0.27 6.89
C GLU A 72 14.01 0.68 6.48
N LEU A 73 13.33 1.41 7.37
CA LEU A 73 12.05 2.03 7.09
C LEU A 73 12.23 3.29 6.22
N HIS A 74 11.45 3.40 5.16
CA HIS A 74 11.50 4.47 4.19
C HIS A 74 10.15 5.18 4.10
N ALA A 75 10.13 6.51 4.24
CA ALA A 75 8.93 7.28 3.94
C ALA A 75 8.67 7.27 2.43
N ALA A 76 7.40 7.28 2.03
CA ALA A 76 7.05 7.42 0.62
C ALA A 76 7.53 8.77 0.08
N GLY A 77 7.82 8.81 -1.22
CA GLY A 77 8.09 10.08 -1.92
C GLY A 77 6.90 11.05 -1.84
N PRO A 78 7.05 12.30 -2.30
CA PRO A 78 5.99 13.30 -2.23
C PRO A 78 4.71 12.80 -2.91
N ALA A 79 3.55 13.22 -2.38
CA ALA A 79 2.25 12.90 -2.97
C ALA A 79 2.24 13.31 -4.45
N ILE A 80 1.94 12.34 -5.30
CA ILE A 80 1.84 12.57 -6.73
C ILE A 80 0.35 12.79 -7.01
N HIS A 81 -0.07 14.06 -6.97
CA HIS A 81 -1.35 14.48 -7.54
C HIS A 81 -1.27 14.40 -9.07
N ARG A 82 -1.06 13.20 -9.60
CA ARG A 82 -1.04 12.96 -11.05
C ARG A 82 -2.48 12.96 -11.51
N ALA A 83 -3.05 14.16 -11.60
CA ALA A 83 -4.28 14.47 -12.32
C ALA A 83 -5.29 13.32 -12.34
N GLU A 84 -6.12 13.21 -11.31
CA GLU A 84 -7.51 12.85 -11.54
C GLU A 84 -8.15 13.96 -12.42
N VAL A 85 -7.68 14.08 -13.66
CA VAL A 85 -8.46 14.57 -14.79
C VAL A 85 -8.92 13.31 -15.53
N VAL A 86 -9.61 12.44 -14.79
CA VAL A 86 -10.83 11.91 -15.37
C VAL A 86 -11.84 12.93 -14.93
N ALA A 87 -12.04 13.96 -15.77
CA ALA A 87 -13.28 14.71 -15.72
C ALA A 87 -14.36 13.66 -15.50
N ARG A 88 -15.16 13.81 -14.43
CA ARG A 88 -16.42 13.08 -14.29
C ARG A 88 -16.98 13.02 -15.70
N ALA A 89 -17.04 11.82 -16.28
CA ALA A 89 -17.75 11.66 -17.52
C ALA A 89 -19.18 12.01 -17.12
N THR A 90 -19.57 13.26 -17.35
CA THR A 90 -20.94 13.68 -17.23
C THR A 90 -21.65 12.71 -18.16
N LEU A 91 -22.40 11.77 -17.59
CA LEU A 91 -23.30 10.93 -18.35
C LEU A 91 -24.05 11.89 -19.27
N ALA A 92 -23.98 11.66 -20.59
CA ALA A 92 -24.54 12.54 -21.60
C ALA A 92 -26.07 12.76 -21.50
N TYR A 93 -26.70 12.26 -20.43
CA TYR A 93 -28.10 12.47 -20.07
C TYR A 93 -28.32 13.73 -19.21
N GLU A 94 -27.29 14.30 -18.55
CA GLU A 94 -27.41 15.52 -17.73
C GLU A 94 -26.96 16.82 -18.44
N ALA A 95 -26.98 16.83 -19.78
CA ALA A 95 -26.95 18.11 -20.50
C ALA A 95 -28.34 18.76 -20.40
N PRO A 96 -28.50 19.97 -19.82
CA PRO A 96 -29.74 20.71 -19.97
C PRO A 96 -30.02 20.91 -21.45
N ARG A 97 -31.21 20.48 -21.89
CA ARG A 97 -31.67 20.65 -23.27
C ARG A 97 -31.54 22.11 -23.68
N ALA A 98 -31.12 22.30 -24.93
CA ALA A 98 -30.94 23.58 -25.59
C ALA A 98 -32.06 24.59 -25.26
N ILE A 99 -31.64 25.82 -24.99
CA ILE A 99 -32.49 27.00 -24.91
C ILE A 99 -33.21 27.16 -26.27
N PRO A 100 -34.51 27.46 -26.32
CA PRO A 100 -35.18 27.78 -27.57
C PRO A 100 -34.52 29.01 -28.18
N VAL A 101 -34.05 28.89 -29.42
CA VAL A 101 -33.51 30.00 -30.20
C VAL A 101 -34.70 30.84 -30.66
N ASP A 102 -34.72 32.12 -30.28
CA ASP A 102 -35.69 33.11 -30.75
C ASP A 102 -35.39 33.45 -32.22
N GLU A 103 -36.41 33.29 -33.07
CA GLU A 103 -36.31 33.20 -34.52
C GLU A 103 -36.50 34.58 -35.18
N THR A 104 -35.69 35.58 -34.82
CA THR A 104 -35.70 36.89 -35.50
C THR A 104 -34.34 37.58 -35.48
N ALA A 105 -33.41 37.14 -36.33
CA ALA A 105 -32.36 38.00 -36.91
C ALA A 105 -31.59 37.24 -38.00
N SER A 106 -32.00 37.47 -39.23
CA SER A 106 -31.36 36.99 -40.45
C SER A 106 -30.03 37.72 -40.68
N TYR A 107 -28.91 37.15 -40.26
CA TYR A 107 -27.60 37.50 -40.81
C TYR A 107 -26.59 36.35 -40.64
N SER A 108 -26.43 35.53 -41.68
CA SER A 108 -25.32 34.58 -41.78
C SER A 108 -24.23 35.19 -42.66
N PRO A 109 -23.00 35.39 -42.18
CA PRO A 109 -21.87 35.69 -43.04
C PRO A 109 -21.56 34.46 -43.92
N PRO A 110 -21.25 34.64 -45.22
CA PRO A 110 -20.87 33.52 -46.08
C PRO A 110 -19.56 32.89 -45.58
N LEU A 111 -19.60 31.57 -45.36
CA LEU A 111 -18.42 30.77 -45.02
C LEU A 111 -17.39 30.87 -46.13
N GLN A 112 -16.16 31.30 -45.78
CA GLN A 112 -15.07 31.34 -46.74
C GLN A 112 -14.62 29.91 -47.09
N PRO A 113 -14.39 29.60 -48.38
CA PRO A 113 -13.82 28.32 -48.78
C PRO A 113 -12.38 28.24 -48.27
N PHE A 114 -12.04 27.11 -47.64
CA PHE A 114 -10.69 26.82 -47.20
C PHE A 114 -9.73 26.85 -48.40
N SER A 115 -8.91 27.89 -48.47
CA SER A 115 -7.79 27.99 -49.41
C SER A 115 -6.73 26.96 -49.02
N MET A 116 -6.57 25.91 -49.82
CA MET A 116 -5.39 25.05 -49.80
C MET A 116 -4.34 25.67 -50.71
N GLU A 117 -3.33 26.31 -50.14
CA GLU A 117 -2.13 26.69 -50.89
C GLU A 117 -1.20 25.48 -51.00
N GLU A 118 -1.05 25.03 -52.25
CA GLU A 118 -0.14 23.99 -52.70
C GLU A 118 1.32 24.43 -52.49
N THR A 119 2.01 23.82 -51.52
CA THR A 119 3.49 23.82 -51.58
C THR A 119 3.93 22.70 -52.50
N SER A 120 4.25 23.11 -53.72
CA SER A 120 4.91 22.34 -54.77
C SER A 120 6.18 21.67 -54.25
N GLY A 121 6.24 20.34 -54.37
CA GLY A 121 7.38 19.52 -53.93
C GLY A 121 7.40 18.17 -54.63
N SER A 122 7.66 18.21 -55.93
CA SER A 122 7.87 17.07 -56.84
C SER A 122 8.65 15.89 -56.21
N ARG A 123 8.02 14.70 -56.13
CA ARG A 123 8.77 13.44 -56.24
C ARG A 123 7.94 12.27 -56.76
N ARG A 124 8.03 12.10 -58.08
CA ARG A 124 8.13 10.85 -58.86
C ARG A 124 7.16 9.70 -58.54
N ILE A 125 6.22 9.52 -59.47
CA ILE A 125 5.41 8.32 -59.71
C ILE A 125 6.32 7.13 -60.07
N THR A 126 6.11 5.99 -59.39
CA THR A 126 6.36 4.66 -59.97
C THR A 126 5.18 3.74 -59.65
N ARG A 127 4.61 3.18 -60.72
CA ARG A 127 3.38 2.40 -60.76
C ARG A 127 3.77 0.92 -60.92
N THR A 128 3.42 0.05 -59.98
CA THR A 128 3.41 -1.41 -60.22
C THR A 128 2.33 -2.13 -59.40
N THR A 129 1.33 -2.61 -60.16
CA THR A 129 0.66 -3.92 -60.09
C THR A 129 0.00 -4.43 -58.79
N LYS A 130 -1.31 -4.66 -58.94
CA LYS A 130 -2.19 -5.48 -58.11
C LYS A 130 -1.59 -6.83 -57.70
N GLY A 131 -1.74 -7.18 -56.42
CA GLY A 131 -1.67 -8.54 -55.91
C GLY A 131 -2.79 -8.75 -54.89
N VAL A 132 -3.76 -9.59 -55.23
CA VAL A 132 -4.81 -10.09 -54.34
C VAL A 132 -4.25 -11.30 -53.62
N THR A 133 -4.24 -11.31 -52.28
CA THR A 133 -4.26 -12.57 -51.51
C THR A 133 -4.80 -12.39 -50.09
N ARG A 134 -5.45 -13.48 -49.67
CA ARG A 134 -6.36 -13.71 -48.54
C ARG A 134 -5.79 -13.43 -47.13
N THR A 135 -6.76 -13.13 -46.26
CA THR A 135 -6.79 -13.18 -44.80
C THR A 135 -5.93 -14.26 -44.14
N THR A 136 -5.15 -13.85 -43.12
CA THR A 136 -4.92 -14.62 -41.89
C THR A 136 -4.89 -13.67 -40.70
N HIS A 137 -5.75 -13.92 -39.70
CA HIS A 137 -5.71 -13.22 -38.42
C HIS A 137 -4.40 -13.53 -37.71
N SER A 138 -3.50 -12.55 -37.62
CA SER A 138 -2.34 -12.60 -36.72
C SER A 138 -2.62 -11.70 -35.53
N VAL A 139 -2.67 -12.33 -34.35
CA VAL A 139 -2.73 -11.66 -33.05
C VAL A 139 -1.51 -10.74 -32.93
N ARG A 140 -1.72 -9.43 -32.91
CA ARG A 140 -0.65 -8.47 -32.59
C ARG A 140 -0.24 -8.68 -31.14
N ARG A 141 0.90 -9.36 -30.96
CA ARG A 141 1.69 -9.31 -29.71
C ARG A 141 1.84 -7.85 -29.29
N ALA A 142 1.51 -7.54 -28.04
CA ALA A 142 1.78 -6.23 -27.45
C ALA A 142 3.30 -5.97 -27.52
N VAL A 143 3.68 -5.02 -28.38
CA VAL A 143 5.03 -4.50 -28.41
C VAL A 143 5.22 -3.68 -27.14
N ALA A 144 6.21 -4.06 -26.33
CA ALA A 144 6.61 -3.27 -25.17
C ALA A 144 6.94 -1.85 -25.64
N VAL A 145 6.15 -0.88 -25.19
CA VAL A 145 6.44 0.53 -25.40
C VAL A 145 7.69 0.84 -24.58
N SER A 146 8.84 0.89 -25.25
CA SER A 146 10.06 1.45 -24.68
C SER A 146 9.75 2.83 -24.12
N PRO A 147 10.10 3.15 -22.87
CA PRO A 147 9.77 4.44 -22.30
C PRO A 147 10.51 5.52 -23.10
N GLY A 148 9.73 6.34 -23.80
CA GLY A 148 10.22 7.47 -24.56
C GLY A 148 11.11 8.36 -23.69
N ARG A 149 12.21 8.80 -24.31
CA ARG A 149 13.23 9.72 -23.79
C ARG A 149 12.58 10.91 -23.06
N ARG A 150 12.48 10.84 -21.73
CA ARG A 150 12.02 11.96 -20.90
C ARG A 150 13.12 13.02 -20.81
N SER A 151 12.72 14.27 -20.93
CA SER A 151 13.55 15.46 -20.68
C SER A 151 14.26 15.32 -19.34
N ARG A 152 15.57 15.57 -19.33
CA ARG A 152 16.44 15.47 -18.15
C ARG A 152 16.12 16.62 -17.19
N GLY A 153 15.10 16.44 -16.36
CA GLY A 153 14.81 17.26 -15.19
C GLY A 153 14.14 16.38 -14.14
N GLU A 154 14.92 15.89 -13.16
CA GLU A 154 14.51 15.20 -11.92
C GLU A 154 13.53 13.99 -12.01
N SER A 155 12.96 13.69 -13.18
CA SER A 155 11.90 12.70 -13.45
C SER A 155 12.43 11.34 -13.93
N GLY A 156 13.68 11.04 -13.58
CA GLY A 156 14.38 9.79 -13.94
C GLY A 156 14.46 8.77 -12.82
N ARG A 157 14.32 9.20 -11.55
CA ARG A 157 14.39 8.29 -10.41
C ARG A 157 13.04 7.55 -10.27
N PRO A 158 13.03 6.23 -10.06
CA PRO A 158 11.79 5.53 -9.72
C PRO A 158 11.18 6.18 -8.46
N PRO A 159 9.83 6.25 -8.36
CA PRO A 159 9.19 6.82 -7.20
C PRO A 159 9.65 6.08 -5.95
N GLN A 160 10.05 6.83 -4.91
CA GLN A 160 10.42 6.25 -3.62
C GLN A 160 9.21 5.54 -3.03
N ILE A 161 9.38 4.25 -2.78
CA ILE A 161 8.34 3.38 -2.21
C ILE A 161 8.42 3.50 -0.70
N GLY A 162 7.31 3.84 -0.06
CA GLY A 162 7.23 3.89 1.39
C GLY A 162 7.10 2.50 2.03
N SER A 163 7.50 2.39 3.28
CA SER A 163 7.29 1.20 4.11
C SER A 163 5.86 1.19 4.65
N ALA A 164 5.28 0.00 4.76
CA ALA A 164 4.00 -0.21 5.40
C ALA A 164 4.04 -1.46 6.28
N ALA A 165 3.30 -1.39 7.37
CA ALA A 165 3.00 -2.53 8.22
C ALA A 165 1.58 -3.03 7.93
N ALA A 166 1.39 -4.34 7.95
CA ALA A 166 0.07 -4.94 7.80
C ALA A 166 0.02 -6.32 8.47
N ASP A 167 -1.17 -6.90 8.54
CA ASP A 167 -1.30 -8.33 8.77
C ASP A 167 -0.82 -9.10 7.53
N TRP A 168 0.26 -9.86 7.69
CA TRP A 168 0.88 -10.63 6.60
C TRP A 168 0.04 -11.82 6.11
N SER A 169 -0.95 -12.27 6.87
CA SER A 169 -1.93 -13.24 6.37
C SER A 169 -2.88 -12.65 5.33
N ARG A 170 -3.12 -11.33 5.43
CA ARG A 170 -4.03 -10.57 4.55
C ARG A 170 -3.29 -9.92 3.39
N TRP A 171 -2.23 -9.20 3.71
CA TRP A 171 -1.28 -8.60 2.77
C TRP A 171 0.12 -9.19 3.02
N PRO A 172 0.47 -10.30 2.35
CA PRO A 172 1.76 -10.95 2.52
C PRO A 172 2.94 -10.01 2.35
N ALA A 173 4.04 -10.31 3.04
CA ALA A 173 5.30 -9.59 2.93
C ALA A 173 5.69 -9.40 1.46
N GLY A 174 6.13 -8.19 1.12
CA GLY A 174 6.47 -7.78 -0.24
C GLY A 174 5.29 -7.27 -1.08
N THR A 175 4.05 -7.28 -0.57
CA THR A 175 2.90 -6.67 -1.26
C THR A 175 3.17 -5.20 -1.54
N VAL A 176 3.00 -4.76 -2.78
CA VAL A 176 3.15 -3.37 -3.20
C VAL A 176 1.77 -2.81 -3.54
N LEU A 177 1.43 -1.69 -2.93
CA LEU A 177 0.15 -1.01 -3.12
C LEU A 177 0.36 0.47 -3.44
N ARG A 178 -0.66 1.07 -4.06
CA ARG A 178 -0.76 2.51 -4.31
C ARG A 178 -1.99 3.06 -3.61
N LEU A 179 -1.84 4.18 -2.92
CA LEU A 179 -2.97 4.94 -2.41
C LEU A 179 -3.56 5.76 -3.55
N LEU A 180 -4.86 5.63 -3.82
CA LEU A 180 -5.46 6.38 -4.92
C LEU A 180 -5.54 7.89 -4.63
N SER A 181 -5.74 8.27 -3.36
CA SER A 181 -5.85 9.67 -2.94
C SER A 181 -4.55 10.48 -3.12
N THR A 182 -3.39 9.86 -2.93
CA THR A 182 -2.07 10.55 -3.00
C THR A 182 -1.19 10.08 -4.15
N GLY A 183 -1.51 8.98 -4.81
CA GLY A 183 -0.68 8.36 -5.84
C GLY A 183 0.63 7.75 -5.33
N GLN A 184 0.88 7.77 -4.01
CA GLN A 184 2.08 7.21 -3.39
C GLN A 184 2.04 5.69 -3.39
N ASN A 185 3.21 5.06 -3.55
CA ASN A 185 3.35 3.62 -3.49
C ASN A 185 3.97 3.21 -2.16
N TYR A 186 3.47 2.12 -1.59
CA TYR A 186 3.98 1.52 -0.37
C TYR A 186 4.25 0.03 -0.55
N ARG A 187 5.21 -0.50 0.19
CA ARG A 187 5.53 -1.92 0.28
C ARG A 187 5.26 -2.41 1.70
N VAL A 188 4.49 -3.48 1.81
CA VAL A 188 4.30 -4.21 3.06
C VAL A 188 5.59 -4.97 3.36
N GLU A 189 6.29 -4.55 4.39
CA GLU A 189 7.57 -5.13 4.82
C GLU A 189 7.69 -5.20 6.35
N ASP A 190 6.62 -4.80 7.03
CA ASP A 190 6.55 -4.77 8.48
C ASP A 190 5.20 -5.33 8.96
N TYR A 191 5.11 -5.66 10.23
CA TYR A 191 3.88 -6.11 10.88
C TYR A 191 3.83 -5.62 12.32
N GLY A 192 2.65 -5.69 12.94
CA GLY A 192 2.51 -5.28 14.33
C GLY A 192 1.35 -5.96 15.02
N TRP A 193 1.45 -6.07 16.35
CA TRP A 193 0.42 -6.67 17.20
C TRP A 193 -0.96 -6.05 16.96
N ALA A 194 -0.99 -4.73 16.74
CA ALA A 194 -2.20 -3.97 16.52
C ALA A 194 -2.88 -4.37 15.21
N LEU A 195 -2.17 -4.82 14.18
CA LEU A 195 -2.74 -5.05 12.85
C LEU A 195 -3.28 -6.47 12.66
N SER A 196 -2.84 -7.40 13.50
CA SER A 196 -3.19 -8.83 13.42
C SER A 196 -4.70 -9.08 13.55
N GLY A 197 -5.31 -9.66 12.53
CA GLY A 197 -6.74 -9.91 12.43
C GLY A 197 -7.56 -8.70 11.95
N ARG A 198 -6.93 -7.61 11.49
CA ARG A 198 -7.64 -6.40 11.01
C ARG A 198 -7.41 -6.13 9.53
N ASN A 199 -8.38 -5.49 8.88
CA ASN A 199 -8.24 -4.96 7.53
C ASN A 199 -7.64 -3.54 7.56
N THR A 200 -6.53 -3.38 8.29
CA THR A 200 -5.82 -2.12 8.49
C THR A 200 -4.39 -2.19 7.97
N ILE A 201 -3.97 -1.19 7.22
CA ILE A 201 -2.58 -1.00 6.78
C ILE A 201 -2.01 0.23 7.47
N ASP A 202 -0.87 0.09 8.13
CA ASP A 202 -0.17 1.18 8.79
C ASP A 202 0.94 1.73 7.91
N LEU A 203 0.94 3.03 7.66
CA LEU A 203 1.87 3.65 6.73
C LEU A 203 3.02 4.31 7.49
N TYR A 204 4.25 3.97 7.16
CA TYR A 204 5.40 4.60 7.79
C TYR A 204 5.57 6.05 7.33
N MET A 205 5.80 6.94 8.29
CA MET A 205 6.08 8.35 8.07
C MET A 205 7.44 8.74 8.65
N ALA A 206 8.11 9.73 8.05
CA ALA A 206 9.46 10.10 8.46
C ALA A 206 9.50 10.77 9.85
N ASN A 207 8.39 11.39 10.27
CA ASN A 207 8.30 12.12 11.52
C ASN A 207 6.85 12.17 12.04
N GLN A 208 6.72 12.51 13.33
CA GLN A 208 5.44 12.63 14.04
C GLN A 208 4.45 13.61 13.39
N ARG A 209 4.94 14.69 12.76
CA ARG A 209 4.07 15.70 12.15
C ARG A 209 3.35 15.13 10.94
N GLU A 210 4.07 14.42 10.07
CA GLU A 210 3.48 13.74 8.90
C GLU A 210 2.50 12.64 9.34
N MET A 211 2.89 11.86 10.35
CA MET A 211 2.04 10.84 10.95
C MET A 211 0.71 11.41 11.47
N ASN A 212 0.77 12.49 12.25
CA ASN A 212 -0.42 13.18 12.76
C ASN A 212 -1.26 13.80 11.63
N SER A 213 -0.60 14.35 10.61
CA SER A 213 -1.29 14.92 9.44
C SER A 213 -2.01 13.87 8.61
N TRP A 214 -1.52 12.62 8.60
CA TRP A 214 -2.19 11.51 7.94
C TRP A 214 -3.41 11.03 8.72
N GLY A 215 -3.21 10.68 9.99
CA GLY A 215 -4.26 10.18 10.88
C GLY A 215 -4.85 8.82 10.48
N ALA A 216 -5.93 8.40 11.16
CA ALA A 216 -6.66 7.20 10.81
C ALA A 216 -7.81 7.52 9.85
N ARG A 217 -7.84 6.87 8.67
CA ARG A 217 -8.88 7.13 7.66
C ARG A 217 -9.14 5.91 6.76
N GLN A 218 -10.19 5.96 5.96
CA GLN A 218 -10.46 4.97 4.92
C GLN A 218 -9.76 5.40 3.63
N GLU A 219 -9.11 4.45 2.97
CA GLU A 219 -8.41 4.68 1.71
C GLU A 219 -8.75 3.61 0.70
N THR A 220 -8.97 4.05 -0.54
CA THR A 220 -9.01 3.13 -1.67
C THR A 220 -7.58 2.89 -2.13
N ILE A 221 -7.17 1.63 -2.11
CA ILE A 221 -5.86 1.20 -2.55
C ILE A 221 -5.96 0.43 -3.86
N GLN A 222 -4.92 0.54 -4.67
CA GLN A 222 -4.65 -0.37 -5.77
C GLN A 222 -3.46 -1.27 -5.41
N VAL A 223 -3.67 -2.58 -5.35
CA VAL A 223 -2.57 -3.55 -5.22
C VAL A 223 -1.86 -3.66 -6.57
N LEU A 224 -0.61 -3.24 -6.61
CA LEU A 224 0.23 -3.30 -7.81
C LEU A 224 0.91 -4.66 -7.96
N LYS A 225 1.24 -5.29 -6.83
CA LYS A 225 1.83 -6.62 -6.76
C LYS A 225 1.50 -7.26 -5.42
N TRP A 226 0.97 -8.47 -5.43
CA TRP A 226 0.83 -9.27 -4.21
C TRP A 226 2.18 -9.85 -3.76
N GLY A 227 2.39 -9.87 -2.45
CA GLY A 227 3.50 -10.60 -1.82
C GLY A 227 3.28 -12.12 -1.83
N ASP A 228 4.26 -12.86 -1.33
CA ASP A 228 4.23 -14.33 -1.24
C ASP A 228 3.71 -14.78 0.15
N PRO A 229 2.52 -15.43 0.22
CA PRO A 229 2.00 -15.99 1.47
C PRO A 229 2.90 -17.07 2.08
N GLN A 230 3.55 -17.90 1.25
CA GLN A 230 4.43 -18.96 1.71
C GLN A 230 5.72 -18.39 2.29
N GLU A 231 6.26 -17.32 1.72
CA GLU A 231 7.40 -16.60 2.29
C GLU A 231 7.06 -15.97 3.64
N SER A 232 5.89 -15.33 3.71
CA SER A 232 5.37 -14.77 4.97
C SER A 232 5.22 -15.86 6.04
N LEU A 233 4.65 -17.01 5.68
CA LEU A 233 4.49 -18.14 6.59
C LEU A 233 5.85 -18.65 7.09
N ARG A 234 6.83 -18.88 6.20
CA ARG A 234 8.18 -19.32 6.59
C ARG A 234 8.83 -18.37 7.58
N PHE A 235 8.67 -17.06 7.39
CA PHE A 235 9.23 -16.05 8.29
C PHE A 235 8.55 -16.06 9.66
N LEU A 236 7.22 -16.15 9.69
CA LEU A 236 6.42 -16.06 10.91
C LEU A 236 6.45 -17.35 11.75
N GLN A 237 6.73 -18.50 11.13
CA GLN A 237 6.71 -19.81 11.77
C GLN A 237 7.60 -19.92 13.02
N SER A 238 8.76 -19.25 13.04
CA SER A 238 9.70 -19.28 14.17
C SER A 238 9.31 -18.35 15.33
N HIS A 239 8.30 -17.50 15.16
CA HIS A 239 7.94 -16.44 16.13
C HIS A 239 6.51 -16.60 16.70
N GLN A 240 5.99 -17.83 16.72
CA GLN A 240 4.61 -18.12 17.18
C GLN A 240 4.40 -17.99 18.70
N ASN A 241 5.45 -17.68 19.47
CA ASN A 241 5.33 -17.33 20.88
C ASN A 241 4.50 -16.05 21.09
N TYR A 242 4.41 -15.19 20.07
CA TYR A 242 3.54 -14.01 20.09
C TYR A 242 2.14 -14.35 19.55
N LYS A 243 1.09 -14.07 20.33
CA LYS A 243 -0.32 -14.38 19.95
C LYS A 243 -0.69 -13.77 18.58
N HIS A 244 -0.25 -12.55 18.29
CA HIS A 244 -0.55 -11.89 17.03
C HIS A 244 0.10 -12.59 15.83
N ILE A 245 1.33 -13.09 15.99
CA ILE A 245 2.02 -13.88 14.96
C ILE A 245 1.33 -15.23 14.78
N LYS A 246 1.00 -15.91 15.88
CA LYS A 246 0.25 -17.16 15.86
C LYS A 246 -1.07 -17.02 15.12
N ARG A 247 -1.81 -15.92 15.33
CA ARG A 247 -3.05 -15.63 14.59
C ARG A 247 -2.79 -15.53 13.07
N MET A 248 -1.75 -14.79 12.66
CA MET A 248 -1.40 -14.66 11.23
C MET A 248 -1.00 -16.01 10.61
N VAL A 249 -0.24 -16.84 11.34
CA VAL A 249 0.14 -18.19 10.90
C VAL A 249 -1.10 -19.07 10.71
N LEU A 250 -2.04 -19.07 11.65
CA LEU A 250 -3.30 -19.81 11.53
C LEU A 250 -4.11 -19.36 10.31
N GLU A 251 -4.22 -18.06 10.05
CA GLU A 251 -4.90 -17.56 8.84
C GLU A 251 -4.20 -18.02 7.55
N LEU A 252 -2.86 -17.98 7.50
CA LEU A 252 -2.06 -18.45 6.34
C LEU A 252 -2.19 -19.97 6.11
N GLU A 253 -2.38 -20.75 7.17
CA GLU A 253 -2.65 -22.20 7.10
C GLU A 253 -4.10 -22.53 6.71
N GLY A 254 -4.97 -21.52 6.56
CA GLY A 254 -6.39 -21.72 6.25
C GLY A 254 -7.23 -22.14 7.45
N ARG A 255 -6.80 -21.82 8.68
CA ARG A 255 -7.47 -22.13 9.94
C ARG A 255 -8.14 -20.88 10.52
N GLN A 256 -9.06 -20.28 9.77
CA GLN A 256 -9.63 -18.97 10.11
C GLN A 256 -10.44 -18.99 11.41
N GLU A 257 -11.14 -20.08 11.71
CA GLU A 257 -11.93 -20.20 12.95
C GLU A 257 -11.03 -20.15 14.19
N GLU A 258 -9.88 -20.84 14.15
CA GLU A 258 -8.90 -20.84 15.23
C GLU A 258 -8.21 -19.48 15.36
N ALA A 259 -7.90 -18.83 14.23
CA ALA A 259 -7.35 -17.48 14.22
C ALA A 259 -8.31 -16.47 14.86
N ALA A 260 -9.61 -16.58 14.56
CA ALA A 260 -10.66 -15.74 15.13
C ALA A 260 -10.93 -16.02 16.61
N ALA A 261 -10.73 -17.27 17.06
CA ALA A 261 -10.89 -17.66 18.45
C ALA A 261 -9.75 -17.17 19.36
N LEU A 262 -8.57 -16.87 18.81
CA LEU A 262 -7.44 -16.32 19.55
C LEU A 262 -7.82 -14.93 20.11
N ARG A 263 -7.61 -14.67 21.39
CA ARG A 263 -7.87 -13.37 22.05
C ARG A 263 -6.63 -12.84 22.76
#